data_AF-A0A060BU03-F1
#
_entry.id   AF-A0A060BU03-F1
#
_cell.length_a   1.000
_cell.length_b   1.000
_cell.length_c   1.000
_cell.angle_alpha   90.00
_cell.angle_beta   90.00
_cell.angle_gamma   90.00
#
_symmetry.space_group_name_H-M   'P 1'
#
loop_
_entity.id
_entity.type
_entity.pdbx_description
1 polymer ?
#
loop_
_entity_poly.entity_id
_entity_poly.type
_entity_poly.pdbx_seq_one_letter_code
_entity_poly.pdbx_strand_id
1 'polypeptide(L)'
;QGPVELQPGDRGRPDINYRSRYDLPPVPGQPQQLPVDAVVAHGRGYRQSFDPKEEQARPGYYRVRLKNHDVLAELTATERTGMHRYTFQRKGKGHLLVDFAHGYHDNATTPCKVSDATLRVIGNDTLVGSRHVHQWADGRHIYFAMKVSRPFARAELYNEDQAHG
;
A
#
# COMPACT_ATOMS: atom_id res chain seq x y z
N GLN A 1 -16.11 -3.09 -8.24
CA GLN A 1 -15.30 -4.20 -7.77
C GLN A 1 -15.57 -4.42 -6.28
N GLY A 2 -16.79 -4.80 -5.89
CA GLY A 2 -17.18 -4.80 -4.47
C GLY A 2 -17.26 -3.39 -3.86
N PRO A 3 -17.59 -3.27 -2.55
CA PRO A 3 -17.51 -2.02 -1.79
C PRO A 3 -16.05 -1.56 -1.58
N VAL A 4 -15.86 -0.29 -1.22
CA VAL A 4 -14.55 0.23 -0.80
C VAL A 4 -14.32 -0.17 0.65
N GLU A 5 -13.24 -0.90 0.90
CA GLU A 5 -12.79 -1.27 2.24
C GLU A 5 -11.77 -0.23 2.73
N LEU A 6 -12.01 0.39 3.89
CA LEU A 6 -11.13 1.43 4.46
C LEU A 6 -10.12 0.84 5.45
N GLN A 7 -10.48 -0.28 6.07
CA GLN A 7 -9.61 -0.95 7.03
C GLN A 7 -8.58 -1.82 6.29
N PRO A 8 -7.33 -1.89 6.78
CA PRO A 8 -6.30 -2.75 6.19
C PRO A 8 -6.63 -4.25 6.30
N GLY A 9 -7.55 -4.61 7.19
CA GLY A 9 -7.86 -5.99 7.57
C GLY A 9 -6.78 -6.63 8.42
N ASP A 10 -6.87 -7.93 8.63
CA ASP A 10 -5.85 -8.65 9.40
C ASP A 10 -4.57 -8.83 8.59
N ARG A 11 -3.42 -8.72 9.26
CA ARG A 11 -2.14 -9.11 8.65
C ARG A 11 -2.11 -10.60 8.31
N GLY A 12 -2.96 -11.41 8.96
CA GLY A 12 -3.07 -12.85 8.75
C GLY A 12 -1.81 -13.63 9.17
N ARG A 13 -0.83 -12.97 9.81
CA ARG A 13 0.42 -13.57 10.29
C ARG A 13 0.52 -13.43 11.81
N PRO A 14 1.11 -14.40 12.53
CA PRO A 14 1.76 -14.12 13.82
C PRO A 14 2.92 -13.11 13.61
N ASP A 15 3.43 -12.49 14.68
CA ASP A 15 4.54 -11.49 14.67
C ASP A 15 5.89 -12.09 14.24
N ILE A 16 5.92 -12.74 13.08
CA ILE A 16 6.97 -13.59 12.58
C ILE A 16 7.37 -13.11 11.19
N ASN A 17 8.65 -12.80 11.03
CA ASN A 17 9.21 -12.39 9.75
C ASN A 17 9.33 -13.56 8.77
N TYR A 18 9.26 -13.21 7.50
CA TYR A 18 9.55 -14.10 6.39
C TYR A 18 11.07 -14.34 6.28
N ARG A 19 11.48 -15.54 5.83
CA ARG A 19 12.86 -15.84 5.52
C ARG A 19 13.12 -15.80 4.02
N SER A 20 13.98 -14.88 3.57
CA SER A 20 14.49 -14.87 2.22
C SER A 20 15.43 -16.05 1.99
N ARG A 21 15.42 -16.58 0.76
CA ARG A 21 16.42 -17.58 0.34
C ARG A 21 17.86 -17.03 0.34
N TYR A 22 18.00 -15.71 0.45
CA TYR A 22 19.29 -15.02 0.56
C TYR A 22 19.72 -14.74 2.02
N ASP A 23 18.86 -15.05 3.00
CA ASP A 23 19.19 -14.87 4.42
C ASP A 23 20.09 -16.01 4.93
N LEU A 24 20.86 -15.72 5.99
CA LEU A 24 21.69 -16.70 6.67
C LEU A 24 20.86 -17.89 7.23
N PRO A 25 21.49 -19.06 7.48
CA PRO A 25 20.89 -20.18 8.22
C PRO A 25 20.22 -19.70 9.52
N PRO A 26 19.10 -20.33 9.95
CA PRO A 26 18.48 -19.95 11.20
C PRO A 26 19.44 -20.23 12.36
N VAL A 27 19.60 -19.26 13.25
CA VAL A 27 20.36 -19.45 14.48
C VAL A 27 19.49 -20.25 15.47
N PRO A 28 20.00 -21.31 16.11
CA PRO A 28 19.26 -22.04 17.14
C PRO A 28 18.72 -21.09 18.21
N GLY A 29 17.42 -21.18 18.50
CA GLY A 29 16.75 -20.33 19.50
C GLY A 29 16.06 -19.07 18.96
N GLN A 30 16.12 -18.78 17.65
CA GLN A 30 15.31 -17.71 17.07
C GLN A 30 13.85 -18.15 16.83
N PRO A 31 12.88 -17.19 16.85
CA PRO A 31 11.50 -17.46 16.50
C PRO A 31 11.39 -18.13 15.14
N GLN A 32 10.49 -19.12 15.03
CA GLN A 32 10.23 -19.84 13.78
C GLN A 32 9.81 -18.84 12.71
N GLN A 33 10.54 -18.75 11.60
CA GLN A 33 10.24 -17.84 10.47
C GLN A 33 9.22 -18.47 9.51
N LEU A 34 8.42 -17.65 8.84
CA LEU A 34 7.47 -18.15 7.84
C LEU A 34 8.22 -18.65 6.58
N PRO A 35 7.81 -19.78 6.00
CA PRO A 35 8.38 -20.29 4.75
C PRO A 35 8.08 -19.33 3.59
N VAL A 36 8.88 -19.44 2.52
CA VAL A 36 8.85 -18.51 1.40
C VAL A 36 7.49 -18.44 0.69
N ASP A 37 6.75 -19.53 0.75
CA ASP A 37 5.50 -19.79 0.07
C ASP A 37 4.29 -19.76 1.02
N ALA A 38 4.44 -19.24 2.24
CA ALA A 38 3.34 -19.12 3.18
C ALA A 38 2.19 -18.30 2.58
N VAL A 39 1.08 -18.97 2.25
CA VAL A 39 -0.16 -18.32 1.81
C VAL A 39 -0.87 -17.76 3.04
N VAL A 40 -1.02 -16.45 3.06
CA VAL A 40 -1.67 -15.74 4.16
C VAL A 40 -3.06 -15.28 3.72
N ALA A 41 -4.08 -15.72 4.46
CA ALA A 41 -5.42 -15.17 4.36
C ALA A 41 -5.47 -13.88 5.17
N HIS A 42 -5.55 -12.75 4.47
CA HIS A 42 -5.88 -11.48 5.11
C HIS A 42 -7.40 -11.48 5.39
N GLY A 43 -7.80 -11.07 6.60
CA GLY A 43 -9.21 -10.87 6.95
C GLY A 43 -9.87 -9.80 6.08
N ARG A 44 -11.11 -9.40 6.41
CA ARG A 44 -11.81 -8.34 5.67
C ARG A 44 -11.01 -7.03 5.72
N GLY A 45 -10.72 -6.44 4.56
CA GLY A 45 -9.99 -5.18 4.43
C GLY A 45 -9.42 -4.96 3.03
N TYR A 46 -8.67 -3.87 2.84
CA TYR A 46 -8.10 -3.50 1.54
C TYR A 46 -6.91 -4.34 1.10
N ARG A 47 -6.29 -5.12 2.00
CA ARG A 47 -5.16 -5.99 1.65
C ARG A 47 -5.52 -6.99 0.55
N GLN A 48 -4.59 -7.19 -0.36
CA GLN A 48 -4.74 -8.10 -1.50
C GLN A 48 -3.73 -9.24 -1.39
N SER A 49 -4.19 -10.47 -1.55
CA SER A 49 -3.29 -11.60 -1.75
C SER A 49 -2.71 -11.54 -3.17
N PHE A 50 -1.49 -12.03 -3.35
CA PHE A 50 -0.84 -12.16 -4.66
C PHE A 50 -0.13 -13.50 -4.78
N ASP A 51 0.19 -13.91 -6.01
CA ASP A 51 1.05 -15.07 -6.27
C ASP A 51 2.49 -14.61 -6.52
N PRO A 52 3.49 -15.12 -5.78
CA PRO A 52 4.89 -14.87 -6.11
C PRO A 52 5.26 -15.30 -7.54
N LYS A 53 4.56 -16.28 -8.13
CA LYS A 53 4.78 -16.69 -9.53
C LYS A 53 4.30 -15.66 -10.54
N GLU A 54 3.40 -14.77 -10.15
CA GLU A 54 2.86 -13.68 -10.97
C GLU A 54 3.46 -12.31 -10.62
N GLU A 55 4.49 -12.30 -9.78
CA GLU A 55 5.29 -11.12 -9.44
C GLU A 55 6.57 -11.08 -10.28
N GLN A 56 6.94 -9.91 -10.79
CA GLN A 56 8.22 -9.71 -11.47
C GLN A 56 8.83 -8.35 -11.12
N ALA A 57 10.14 -8.36 -10.89
CA ALA A 57 10.93 -7.18 -10.60
C ALA A 57 12.20 -7.15 -11.45
N ARG A 58 12.53 -5.98 -11.98
CA ARG A 58 13.81 -5.68 -12.66
C ARG A 58 14.16 -4.21 -12.43
N PRO A 59 15.42 -3.78 -12.65
CA PRO A 59 15.77 -2.37 -12.53
C PRO A 59 14.81 -1.46 -13.30
N GLY A 60 14.23 -0.50 -12.61
CA GLY A 60 13.27 0.46 -13.17
C GLY A 60 11.85 -0.06 -13.42
N TYR A 61 11.50 -1.30 -13.08
CA TYR A 61 10.14 -1.80 -13.29
C TYR A 61 9.74 -2.92 -12.32
N TYR A 62 8.53 -2.83 -11.79
CA TYR A 62 7.90 -3.84 -10.95
C TYR A 62 6.48 -4.14 -11.44
N ARG A 63 6.05 -5.41 -11.36
CA ARG A 63 4.65 -5.80 -11.58
C ARG A 63 4.21 -6.92 -10.66
N VAL A 64 2.92 -6.92 -10.32
CA VAL A 64 2.29 -8.00 -9.54
C VAL A 64 0.80 -8.12 -9.86
N ARG A 65 0.27 -9.35 -9.80
CA ARG A 65 -1.17 -9.62 -9.87
C ARG A 65 -1.80 -9.66 -8.48
N LEU A 66 -2.74 -8.75 -8.22
CA LEU A 66 -3.56 -8.69 -7.01
C LEU A 66 -4.80 -9.58 -7.20
N LYS A 67 -4.89 -10.70 -6.48
CA LYS A 67 -5.85 -11.78 -6.76
C LYS A 67 -7.29 -11.42 -6.37
N ASN A 68 -7.52 -10.78 -5.22
CA ASN A 68 -8.88 -10.65 -4.66
C ASN A 68 -9.80 -9.87 -5.61
N HIS A 69 -9.28 -8.82 -6.26
CA HIS A 69 -10.00 -8.03 -7.27
C HIS A 69 -9.47 -8.16 -8.71
N ASP A 70 -8.50 -9.04 -8.92
CA ASP A 70 -8.01 -9.38 -10.26
C ASP A 70 -7.45 -8.16 -11.01
N VAL A 71 -6.54 -7.45 -10.33
CA VAL A 71 -5.91 -6.21 -10.79
C VAL A 71 -4.43 -6.46 -11.04
N LEU A 72 -3.94 -6.13 -12.24
CA LEU A 72 -2.51 -6.11 -12.52
C LEU A 72 -1.99 -4.72 -12.18
N ALA A 73 -1.05 -4.64 -11.23
CA ALA A 73 -0.37 -3.41 -10.86
C ALA A 73 1.05 -3.40 -11.45
N GLU A 74 1.41 -2.31 -12.10
CA GLU A 74 2.73 -2.10 -12.70
C GLU A 74 3.27 -0.74 -12.27
N LEU A 75 4.54 -0.70 -11.85
CA LEU A 75 5.19 0.46 -11.25
C LEU A 75 6.53 0.73 -11.93
N THR A 76 6.82 2.00 -12.20
CA THR A 76 8.14 2.50 -12.62
C THR A 76 8.38 3.88 -12.00
N ALA A 77 9.58 4.41 -12.11
CA ALA A 77 9.92 5.70 -11.54
C ALA A 77 10.93 6.48 -12.41
N THR A 78 10.81 7.80 -12.38
CA THR A 78 11.84 8.75 -12.80
C THR A 78 12.65 9.19 -11.58
N GLU A 79 13.50 10.22 -11.73
CA GLU A 79 14.27 10.80 -10.63
C GLU A 79 13.38 11.29 -9.46
N ARG A 80 12.19 11.84 -9.74
CA ARG A 80 11.32 12.48 -8.72
C ARG A 80 9.84 12.09 -8.81
N THR A 81 9.47 11.18 -9.73
CA THR A 81 8.06 10.82 -9.97
C THR A 81 7.89 9.32 -10.11
N GLY A 82 6.94 8.74 -9.37
CA GLY A 82 6.45 7.38 -9.60
C GLY A 82 5.36 7.35 -10.68
N MET A 83 5.39 6.35 -11.55
CA MET A 83 4.34 6.11 -12.55
C MET A 83 3.72 4.74 -12.31
N HIS A 84 2.39 4.74 -12.17
CA HIS A 84 1.62 3.56 -11.83
C HIS A 84 0.65 3.25 -12.97
N ARG A 85 0.55 1.97 -13.36
CA ARG A 85 -0.47 1.48 -14.29
C ARG A 85 -1.24 0.34 -13.63
N TYR A 86 -2.56 0.48 -13.61
CA TYR A 86 -3.48 -0.51 -13.06
C TYR A 86 -4.41 -1.03 -14.16
N THR A 87 -4.35 -2.34 -14.40
CA THR A 87 -5.26 -3.02 -15.33
C THR A 87 -6.30 -3.81 -14.55
N PHE A 88 -7.52 -3.28 -14.52
CA PHE A 88 -8.69 -3.91 -13.89
C PHE A 88 -9.33 -4.89 -14.87
N GLN A 89 -9.25 -6.19 -14.61
CA GLN A 89 -9.75 -7.20 -15.57
C GLN A 89 -11.22 -7.59 -15.34
N ARG A 90 -11.75 -7.37 -14.14
CA ARG A 90 -13.18 -7.57 -13.83
C ARG A 90 -14.01 -6.37 -14.28
N LYS A 91 -15.22 -6.63 -14.77
CA LYS A 91 -16.23 -5.59 -15.04
C LYS A 91 -16.61 -4.85 -13.76
N GLY A 92 -16.92 -3.56 -13.90
CA GLY A 92 -17.42 -2.69 -12.82
C GLY A 92 -16.53 -1.49 -12.52
N LYS A 93 -16.86 -0.75 -11.45
CA LYS A 93 -16.09 0.41 -11.00
C LYS A 93 -14.78 -0.03 -10.35
N GLY A 94 -13.66 0.56 -10.78
CA GLY A 94 -12.36 0.47 -10.11
C GLY A 94 -12.19 1.62 -9.13
N HIS A 95 -11.42 1.40 -8.08
CA HIS A 95 -11.19 2.36 -7.01
C HIS A 95 -9.69 2.46 -6.73
N LEU A 96 -9.23 3.64 -6.31
CA LEU A 96 -7.90 3.86 -5.75
C LEU A 96 -8.09 4.35 -4.32
N LEU A 97 -7.42 3.68 -3.38
CA LEU A 97 -7.33 4.11 -1.99
C LEU A 97 -5.94 4.70 -1.77
N VAL A 98 -5.88 5.90 -1.18
CA VAL A 98 -4.63 6.57 -0.84
C VAL A 98 -4.63 6.79 0.67
N ASP A 99 -3.78 6.06 1.38
CA ASP A 99 -3.67 6.09 2.83
C ASP A 99 -2.47 6.94 3.25
N PHE A 100 -2.75 8.10 3.86
CA PHE A 100 -1.73 9.05 4.29
C PHE A 100 -1.19 8.81 5.70
N ALA A 101 -1.92 8.01 6.50
CA ALA A 101 -1.51 7.57 7.81
C ALA A 101 -0.53 6.39 7.72
N HIS A 102 -0.59 5.60 6.64
CA HIS A 102 0.32 4.48 6.41
C HIS A 102 1.79 4.92 6.28
N GLY A 103 2.69 4.23 6.98
CA GLY A 103 4.13 4.41 6.86
C GLY A 103 4.90 3.26 7.47
N TYR A 104 6.21 3.21 7.25
CA TYR A 104 7.08 2.24 7.93
C TYR A 104 7.13 2.55 9.43
N HIS A 105 7.18 1.53 10.27
CA HIS A 105 7.17 1.69 11.72
C HIS A 105 8.58 1.54 12.31
N ASP A 106 8.97 2.42 13.21
CA ASP A 106 10.21 2.26 13.99
C ASP A 106 10.13 1.08 14.96
N ASN A 107 8.91 0.72 15.40
CA ASN A 107 8.66 -0.51 16.14
C ASN A 107 7.37 -1.19 15.66
N ALA A 108 7.29 -2.52 15.76
CA ALA A 108 6.20 -3.28 15.18
C ALA A 108 4.79 -2.95 15.73
N THR A 109 4.72 -2.43 16.96
CA THR A 109 3.46 -2.23 17.71
C THR A 109 2.96 -0.78 17.69
N THR A 110 3.77 0.17 17.26
CA THR A 110 3.43 1.59 17.20
C THR A 110 3.22 2.00 15.75
N PRO A 111 2.04 2.56 15.40
CA PRO A 111 1.78 3.09 14.08
C PRO A 111 2.77 4.18 13.65
N CYS A 112 2.75 4.52 12.36
CA CYS A 112 3.49 5.67 11.86
C CYS A 112 3.05 6.95 12.56
N LYS A 113 4.02 7.67 13.15
CA LYS A 113 3.75 8.93 13.84
C LYS A 113 3.60 10.06 12.82
N VAL A 114 2.35 10.42 12.53
CA VAL A 114 1.98 11.54 11.66
C VAL A 114 1.29 12.58 12.54
N SER A 115 1.86 13.78 12.63
CA SER A 115 1.30 14.88 13.44
C SER A 115 0.24 15.66 12.66
N ASP A 116 0.49 15.87 11.37
CA ASP A 116 -0.41 16.59 10.47
C ASP A 116 -0.43 15.93 9.09
N ALA A 117 -1.61 15.89 8.47
CA ALA A 117 -1.79 15.47 7.08
C ALA A 117 -2.82 16.37 6.39
N THR A 118 -2.55 16.72 5.14
CA THR A 118 -3.49 17.46 4.30
C THR A 118 -3.70 16.71 3.00
N LEU A 119 -4.95 16.65 2.56
CA LEU A 119 -5.35 16.14 1.26
C LEU A 119 -6.30 17.12 0.62
N ARG A 120 -6.08 17.42 -0.66
CA ARG A 120 -6.95 18.28 -1.44
C ARG A 120 -7.10 17.77 -2.85
N VAL A 121 -8.35 17.70 -3.28
CA VAL A 121 -8.72 17.38 -4.64
C VAL A 121 -8.73 18.66 -5.49
N ILE A 122 -8.09 18.63 -6.66
CA ILE A 122 -8.09 19.71 -7.64
C ILE A 122 -8.74 19.20 -8.92
N GLY A 123 -9.86 19.81 -9.32
CA GLY A 123 -10.65 19.35 -10.45
C GLY A 123 -11.20 17.94 -10.22
N ASN A 124 -11.19 17.10 -11.26
CA ASN A 124 -11.65 15.72 -11.20
C ASN A 124 -10.54 14.69 -11.49
N ASP A 125 -9.27 15.08 -11.47
CA ASP A 125 -8.16 14.20 -11.88
C ASP A 125 -6.86 14.38 -11.08
N THR A 126 -6.81 15.28 -10.11
CA THR A 126 -5.59 15.62 -9.39
C THR A 126 -5.83 15.61 -7.88
N LEU A 127 -4.96 14.91 -7.14
CA LEU A 127 -4.89 14.90 -5.68
C LEU A 127 -3.54 15.49 -5.26
N VAL A 128 -3.56 16.46 -4.36
CA VAL A 128 -2.35 17.03 -3.77
C VAL A 128 -2.41 16.92 -2.26
N GLY A 129 -1.27 17.02 -1.61
CA GLY A 129 -1.26 17.05 -0.16
C GLY A 129 0.13 17.05 0.45
N SER A 130 0.14 16.98 1.77
CA SER A 130 1.35 16.94 2.56
C SER A 130 1.15 16.13 3.83
N ARG A 131 2.24 15.70 4.44
CA ARG A 131 2.24 15.17 5.81
C ARG A 131 3.52 15.52 6.56
N HIS A 132 3.41 15.57 7.88
CA HIS A 132 4.52 15.79 8.81
C HIS A 132 4.74 14.51 9.64
N VAL A 133 5.94 13.93 9.56
CA VAL A 133 6.24 12.58 10.07
C VAL A 133 7.40 12.59 11.06
N HIS A 134 7.23 11.84 12.15
CA HIS A 134 8.17 11.75 13.29
C HIS A 134 8.67 10.31 13.50
N GLN A 135 9.38 9.76 12.50
CA GLN A 135 10.03 8.43 12.60
C GLN A 135 11.55 8.60 12.75
N TRP A 136 12.36 7.56 12.45
CA TRP A 136 13.84 7.59 12.55
C TRP A 136 14.47 8.95 12.22
N ALA A 137 14.08 9.58 11.11
CA ALA A 137 14.34 11.00 10.86
C ALA A 137 13.12 11.83 11.28
N ASP A 138 13.27 12.51 12.40
CA ASP A 138 12.22 13.29 13.05
C ASP A 138 11.92 14.59 12.28
N GLY A 139 10.65 15.01 12.28
CA GLY A 139 10.22 16.31 11.73
C GLY A 139 10.22 16.43 10.20
N ARG A 140 10.00 15.33 9.46
CA ARG A 140 10.02 15.36 7.98
C ARG A 140 8.72 15.87 7.40
N HIS A 141 8.81 16.89 6.55
CA HIS A 141 7.71 17.32 5.69
C HIS A 141 7.77 16.62 4.33
N ILE A 142 6.69 15.96 3.95
CA ILE A 142 6.55 15.27 2.67
C ILE A 142 5.39 15.91 1.92
N TYR A 143 5.62 16.29 0.67
CA TYR A 143 4.62 16.87 -0.23
C TYR A 143 4.46 15.97 -1.45
N PHE A 144 3.26 15.94 -2.02
CA PHE A 144 3.01 15.21 -3.25
C PHE A 144 1.96 15.88 -4.14
N ALA A 145 2.00 15.51 -5.41
CA ALA A 145 0.92 15.70 -6.37
C ALA A 145 0.76 14.40 -7.17
N MET A 146 -0.47 13.91 -7.26
CA MET A 146 -0.85 12.73 -8.01
C MET A 146 -1.90 13.11 -9.05
N LYS A 147 -1.64 12.80 -10.31
CA LYS A 147 -2.61 12.95 -11.40
C LYS A 147 -3.03 11.57 -11.89
N VAL A 148 -4.33 11.37 -12.07
CA VAL A 148 -4.88 10.12 -12.64
C VAL A 148 -5.19 10.30 -14.12
N SER A 149 -4.95 9.26 -14.93
CA SER A 149 -5.23 9.28 -16.37
C SER A 149 -6.72 9.19 -16.71
N ARG A 150 -7.53 8.69 -15.77
CA ARG A 150 -8.99 8.63 -15.86
C ARG A 150 -9.56 9.52 -14.77
N PRO A 151 -10.27 10.62 -15.10
CA PRO A 151 -10.92 11.45 -14.10
C PRO A 151 -11.84 10.63 -13.19
N PHE A 152 -11.82 10.90 -11.89
CA PHE A 152 -12.66 10.18 -10.94
C PHE A 152 -14.12 10.64 -11.08
N ALA A 153 -15.04 9.67 -11.00
CA ALA A 153 -16.47 9.95 -10.94
C ALA A 153 -16.91 10.45 -9.54
N ARG A 154 -16.13 10.12 -8.51
CA ARG A 154 -16.32 10.51 -7.11
C ARG A 154 -14.97 10.46 -6.40
N ALA A 155 -14.68 11.45 -5.59
CA ALA A 155 -13.62 11.43 -4.59
C ALA A 155 -14.26 11.60 -3.22
N GLU A 156 -13.73 10.94 -2.20
CA GLU A 156 -14.19 11.04 -0.81
C GLU A 156 -12.94 11.02 0.06
N LEU A 157 -12.82 12.01 0.94
CA LEU A 157 -11.69 12.13 1.85
C LEU A 157 -12.14 11.60 3.21
N TYR A 158 -11.20 11.00 3.96
CA TYR A 158 -11.48 10.46 5.28
C TYR A 158 -10.48 11.03 6.28
N ASN A 159 -10.96 11.35 7.47
CA ASN A 159 -10.15 11.70 8.62
C ASN A 159 -10.61 10.82 9.79
N GLU A 160 -9.71 10.03 10.39
CA GLU A 160 -10.05 9.07 11.46
C GLU A 160 -11.28 8.20 11.11
N ASP A 161 -11.27 7.60 9.91
CA ASP A 161 -12.36 6.79 9.34
C ASP A 161 -13.71 7.50 9.16
N GLN A 162 -13.77 8.83 9.35
CA GLN A 162 -14.95 9.66 9.08
C GLN A 162 -14.84 10.35 7.73
N ALA A 163 -15.88 10.20 6.90
CA ALA A 163 -15.94 10.86 5.61
C ALA A 163 -16.04 12.39 5.76
N HIS A 164 -15.14 13.10 5.10
CA HIS A 164 -15.16 14.53 4.89
C HIS A 164 -15.43 14.79 3.41
N GLY A 165 -16.53 15.52 3.14
CA GLY A 165 -17.07 15.77 1.80
C GLY A 165 -16.10 16.37 0.80
#